data_AF-A0A4U9TU95-F1
#
_entry.id   AF-A0A4U9TU95-F1
#
_cell.length_a   1.000
_cell.length_b   1.000
_cell.length_c   1.000
_cell.angle_alpha   90.00
_cell.angle_beta   90.00
_cell.angle_gamma   90.00
#
_symmetry.space_group_name_H-M   'P 1'
#
loop_
_entity.id
_entity.type
_entity.pdbx_description
1 polymer ?
#
loop_
_entity_poly.entity_id
_entity_poly.type
_entity_poly.pdbx_seq_one_letter_code
_entity_poly.pdbx_strand_id
1 'polypeptide(L)'
;MGSIRTLNGDIAASQLGVTYSHDHIYCIPPYWAERGDYDLLLDDPQASEQELADFHQAGGNAIYDATAPDYGRQVVAVAEMAKRQQVHIIATAGFNKGFLWSSKRPGSTQSFAEWIEGASIDELVEHVSREVTEGIEGSDYRAGVVKCGTGYNTISPLERKNHGSHRKGTALYWSPDA
;
A
#
# COMPACT_ATOMS: atom_id res chain seq x y z
N MET A 1 24.36 3.92 5.00
CA MET A 1 23.78 3.58 3.69
C MET A 1 22.31 3.29 3.93
N GLY A 2 21.40 3.83 3.10
CA GLY A 2 19.96 3.62 3.28
C GLY A 2 19.53 2.21 2.85
N SER A 3 18.69 1.56 3.65
CA SER A 3 17.96 0.34 3.27
C SER A 3 16.61 0.70 2.65
N ILE A 4 16.12 -0.16 1.75
CA ILE A 4 14.78 -0.11 1.19
C ILE A 4 14.04 -1.36 1.65
N ARG A 5 12.91 -1.17 2.32
CA ARG A 5 12.05 -2.27 2.78
C ARG A 5 11.18 -2.76 1.63
N THR A 6 11.37 -4.00 1.21
CA THR A 6 10.54 -4.68 0.20
C THR A 6 9.73 -5.80 0.86
N LEU A 7 8.69 -6.27 0.18
CA LEU A 7 7.86 -7.38 0.67
C LEU A 7 8.70 -8.62 0.99
N ASN A 8 9.72 -8.93 0.18
CA ASN A 8 10.55 -10.13 0.39
C ASN A 8 11.89 -9.85 1.08
N GLY A 9 11.99 -8.74 1.83
CA GLY A 9 13.14 -8.39 2.66
C GLY A 9 13.71 -7.01 2.38
N ASP A 10 14.53 -6.52 3.30
CA ASP A 10 15.21 -5.24 3.14
C ASP A 10 16.39 -5.39 2.17
N ILE A 11 16.55 -4.44 1.24
CA ILE A 11 17.65 -4.39 0.27
C ILE A 11 18.46 -3.11 0.43
N ALA A 12 19.70 -3.10 -0.03
CA ALA A 12 20.46 -1.85 -0.13
C ALA A 12 19.86 -0.97 -1.24
N ALA A 13 19.87 0.36 -1.08
CA ALA A 13 19.36 1.28 -2.10
C ALA A 13 20.02 1.10 -3.49
N SER A 14 21.28 0.65 -3.55
CA SER A 14 21.97 0.34 -4.81
C SER A 14 21.40 -0.87 -5.56
N GLN A 15 20.56 -1.67 -4.91
CA GLN A 15 19.89 -2.83 -5.50
C GLN A 15 18.54 -2.49 -6.13
N LEU A 16 18.09 -1.23 -6.14
CA LEU A 16 16.81 -0.84 -6.74
C LEU A 16 16.77 -1.02 -8.26
N GLY A 17 17.86 -0.72 -8.97
CA GLY A 17 17.89 -0.80 -10.43
C GLY A 17 16.81 0.06 -11.10
N VAL A 18 16.32 -0.37 -12.27
CA VAL A 18 15.19 0.28 -12.94
C VAL A 18 13.93 0.07 -12.10
N THR A 19 13.33 1.19 -11.66
CA THR A 19 12.24 1.19 -10.69
C THR A 19 11.01 1.91 -11.23
N TYR A 20 9.86 1.24 -11.24
CA TYR A 20 8.56 1.92 -11.38
C TYR A 20 8.18 2.55 -10.04
N SER A 21 8.20 3.88 -10.01
CA SER A 21 8.06 4.64 -8.76
C SER A 21 6.61 4.83 -8.31
N HIS A 22 5.63 4.29 -9.03
CA HIS A 22 4.21 4.23 -8.65
C HIS A 22 3.47 3.30 -9.61
N ASP A 23 2.99 2.17 -9.12
CA ASP A 23 2.16 1.25 -9.92
C ASP A 23 1.16 0.47 -9.07
N HIS A 24 0.35 -0.35 -9.72
CA HIS A 24 -0.57 -1.31 -9.12
C HIS A 24 -0.37 -2.68 -9.76
N ILE A 25 -0.21 -3.74 -8.96
CA ILE A 25 0.15 -5.08 -9.47
C ILE A 25 -1.08 -5.97 -9.54
N TYR A 26 -1.73 -6.17 -8.39
CA TYR A 26 -2.94 -7.00 -8.26
C TYR A 26 -3.82 -6.37 -7.18
N CYS A 27 -4.95 -5.81 -7.59
CA CYS A 27 -5.80 -5.02 -6.72
C CYS A 27 -7.28 -5.10 -7.12
N ILE A 28 -8.14 -5.14 -6.10
CA ILE A 28 -9.60 -5.24 -6.28
C ILE A 28 -10.26 -4.11 -5.46
N PRO A 29 -10.30 -2.87 -5.98
CA PRO A 29 -10.80 -1.74 -5.23
C PRO A 29 -12.30 -1.90 -4.94
N PRO A 30 -12.73 -1.97 -3.67
CA PRO A 30 -14.12 -2.28 -3.33
C PRO A 30 -15.09 -1.19 -3.83
N TYR A 31 -14.65 0.07 -3.85
CA TYR A 31 -15.45 1.19 -4.36
C TYR A 31 -15.94 0.95 -5.80
N TRP A 32 -15.06 0.47 -6.67
CA TRP A 32 -15.37 0.25 -8.08
C TRP A 32 -16.11 -1.08 -8.28
N ALA A 33 -15.63 -2.15 -7.62
CA ALA A 33 -16.24 -3.47 -7.69
C ALA A 33 -17.71 -3.48 -7.27
N GLU A 34 -18.07 -2.78 -6.17
CA GLU A 34 -19.45 -2.68 -5.68
C GLU A 34 -20.38 -1.91 -6.64
N ARG A 35 -19.82 -1.09 -7.54
CA ARG A 35 -20.55 -0.31 -8.54
C ARG A 35 -20.65 -1.01 -9.89
N GLY A 36 -20.03 -2.18 -10.04
CA GLY A 36 -19.93 -2.89 -11.32
C GLY A 36 -19.04 -2.16 -12.32
N ASP A 37 -18.09 -1.35 -11.84
CA ASP A 37 -17.07 -0.68 -12.65
C ASP A 37 -15.76 -1.47 -12.52
N TYR A 38 -15.34 -2.11 -13.61
CA TYR A 38 -14.28 -3.11 -13.60
C TYR A 38 -12.97 -2.61 -14.23
N ASP A 39 -12.95 -1.41 -14.82
CA ASP A 39 -11.78 -0.88 -15.55
C ASP A 39 -10.57 -0.64 -14.65
N LEU A 40 -10.80 -0.47 -13.35
CA LEU A 40 -9.77 -0.20 -12.34
C LEU A 40 -9.45 -1.41 -11.46
N LEU A 41 -9.97 -2.59 -11.80
CA LEU A 41 -9.61 -3.84 -11.15
C LEU A 41 -8.45 -4.48 -11.91
N LEU A 42 -7.44 -4.92 -11.17
CA LEU A 42 -6.40 -5.82 -11.65
C LEU A 42 -6.63 -7.14 -10.92
N ASP A 43 -7.62 -7.90 -11.39
CA ASP A 43 -8.20 -9.07 -10.71
C ASP A 43 -7.85 -10.42 -11.38
N ASP A 44 -6.97 -10.41 -12.39
CA ASP A 44 -6.37 -11.62 -12.96
C ASP A 44 -4.94 -11.82 -12.40
N PRO A 45 -4.73 -12.74 -11.44
CA PRO A 45 -3.42 -12.97 -10.85
C PRO A 45 -2.39 -13.55 -11.84
N GLN A 46 -2.82 -14.24 -12.90
CA GLN A 46 -1.91 -14.77 -13.91
C GLN A 46 -1.42 -13.66 -14.82
N ALA A 47 -2.32 -12.74 -15.21
CA ALA A 47 -1.94 -11.56 -15.97
C ALA A 47 -0.98 -10.66 -15.18
N SER A 48 -1.28 -10.38 -13.91
CA SER A 48 -0.38 -9.63 -13.02
C SER A 48 1.00 -10.29 -12.89
N GLU A 49 1.05 -11.61 -12.76
CA GLU A 49 2.32 -12.34 -12.69
C GLU A 49 3.10 -12.28 -14.01
N GLN A 50 2.41 -12.34 -15.16
CA GLN A 50 3.04 -12.19 -16.48
C GLN A 50 3.62 -10.79 -16.68
N GLU A 51 2.91 -9.73 -16.28
CA GLU A 51 3.40 -8.35 -16.35
C GLU A 51 4.68 -8.15 -15.51
N LEU A 52 4.76 -8.77 -14.32
CA LEU A 52 6.00 -8.76 -13.53
C LEU A 52 7.15 -9.48 -14.24
N ALA A 53 6.87 -10.60 -14.91
CA ALA A 53 7.86 -11.33 -15.68
C ALA A 53 8.37 -10.50 -16.88
N ASP A 54 7.46 -9.86 -17.60
CA ASP A 54 7.76 -9.02 -18.76
C ASP A 54 8.56 -7.78 -18.33
N PHE A 55 8.18 -7.14 -17.22
CA PHE A 55 8.92 -6.04 -16.62
C PHE A 55 10.36 -6.47 -16.27
N HIS A 56 10.53 -7.62 -15.62
CA HIS A 56 11.87 -8.13 -15.28
C HIS A 56 12.71 -8.42 -16.52
N GLN A 57 12.12 -9.07 -17.54
CA GLN A 57 12.80 -9.36 -18.81
C GLN A 57 13.21 -8.10 -19.56
N ALA A 58 12.45 -7.01 -19.44
CA ALA A 58 12.79 -5.70 -20.00
C ALA A 58 13.89 -4.95 -19.21
N GLY A 59 14.43 -5.55 -18.15
CA GLY A 59 15.47 -4.95 -17.29
C GLY A 59 14.93 -4.21 -16.07
N GLY A 60 13.62 -4.32 -15.82
CA GLY A 60 12.96 -3.86 -14.60
C GLY A 60 13.41 -4.65 -13.37
N ASN A 61 13.46 -3.98 -12.22
CA ASN A 61 14.01 -4.59 -11.02
C ASN A 61 13.20 -4.29 -9.74
N ALA A 62 12.58 -3.12 -9.64
CA ALA A 62 11.72 -2.78 -8.50
C ALA A 62 10.44 -2.06 -8.89
N ILE A 63 9.39 -2.22 -8.09
CA ILE A 63 8.12 -1.50 -8.24
C ILE A 63 7.66 -1.01 -6.87
N TYR A 64 7.26 0.25 -6.79
CA TYR A 64 6.45 0.75 -5.68
C TYR A 64 4.98 0.43 -5.94
N ASP A 65 4.46 -0.58 -5.25
CA ASP A 65 3.03 -0.90 -5.24
C ASP A 65 2.29 0.10 -4.35
N ALA A 66 1.67 1.07 -5.02
CA ALA A 66 0.94 2.16 -4.39
C ALA A 66 -0.50 1.76 -4.02
N THR A 67 -0.82 0.47 -4.02
CA THR A 67 -2.12 -0.05 -3.61
C THR A 67 -2.25 -0.04 -2.10
N ALA A 68 -3.03 0.90 -1.56
CA ALA A 68 -3.37 0.99 -0.15
C ALA A 68 -4.58 0.09 0.17
N PRO A 69 -4.87 -0.23 1.44
CA PRO A 69 -6.01 -1.10 1.83
C PRO A 69 -7.37 -0.59 1.32
N ASP A 70 -7.56 0.73 1.26
CA ASP A 70 -8.77 1.37 0.73
C ASP A 70 -8.88 1.31 -0.82
N TYR A 71 -7.85 0.80 -1.49
CA TYR A 71 -7.83 0.49 -2.92
C TYR A 71 -7.75 -1.02 -3.21
N GLY A 72 -7.99 -1.88 -2.21
CA GLY A 72 -8.10 -3.32 -2.43
C GLY A 72 -6.78 -4.05 -2.62
N ARG A 73 -5.74 -3.66 -1.87
CA ARG A 73 -4.42 -4.32 -1.83
C ARG A 73 -4.54 -5.83 -1.54
N GLN A 74 -3.67 -6.61 -2.17
CA GLN A 74 -3.58 -8.06 -2.02
C GLN A 74 -2.14 -8.48 -1.65
N VAL A 75 -1.66 -8.04 -0.48
CA VAL A 75 -0.23 -8.05 -0.13
C VAL A 75 0.43 -9.43 -0.22
N VAL A 76 -0.25 -10.47 0.27
CA VAL A 76 0.28 -11.84 0.26
C VAL A 76 0.41 -12.36 -1.17
N ALA A 77 -0.60 -12.15 -2.01
CA ALA A 77 -0.57 -12.58 -3.41
C ALA A 77 0.57 -11.88 -4.17
N VAL A 78 0.69 -10.56 -4.01
CA VAL A 78 1.75 -9.75 -4.64
C VAL A 78 3.14 -10.19 -4.17
N ALA A 79 3.34 -10.43 -2.87
CA ALA A 79 4.63 -10.88 -2.33
C ALA A 79 5.05 -12.25 -2.89
N GLU A 80 4.10 -13.16 -3.09
CA GLU A 80 4.37 -14.48 -3.67
C GLU A 80 4.69 -14.38 -5.17
N MET A 81 3.98 -13.53 -5.93
CA MET A 81 4.29 -13.25 -7.34
C MET A 81 5.68 -12.62 -7.50
N ALA A 82 5.97 -11.59 -6.69
CA ALA A 82 7.25 -10.88 -6.66
C ALA A 82 8.43 -11.84 -6.45
N LYS A 83 8.28 -12.76 -5.50
CA LYS A 83 9.29 -13.78 -5.21
C LYS A 83 9.52 -14.73 -6.38
N ARG A 84 8.46 -15.15 -7.09
CA ARG A 84 8.57 -16.04 -8.26
C ARG A 84 9.22 -15.33 -9.45
N GLN A 85 8.88 -14.07 -9.68
CA GLN A 85 9.34 -13.29 -10.84
C GLN A 85 10.61 -12.46 -10.58
N GLN A 86 11.19 -12.57 -9.37
CA GLN A 86 12.45 -11.91 -9.00
C GLN A 86 12.40 -10.37 -9.10
N VAL A 87 11.23 -9.78 -8.82
CA VAL A 87 11.03 -8.33 -8.78
C VAL A 87 10.91 -7.86 -7.34
N HIS A 88 11.61 -6.78 -6.99
CA HIS A 88 11.51 -6.16 -5.66
C HIS A 88 10.24 -5.29 -5.55
N ILE A 89 9.32 -5.65 -4.66
CA ILE A 89 8.10 -4.86 -4.44
C ILE A 89 8.18 -4.07 -3.15
N ILE A 90 8.07 -2.75 -3.26
CA ILE A 90 7.93 -1.84 -2.12
C ILE A 90 6.43 -1.63 -1.91
N ALA A 91 5.86 -2.17 -0.84
CA ALA A 91 4.44 -1.97 -0.54
C ALA A 91 4.20 -0.69 0.25
N THR A 92 3.01 -0.13 0.09
CA THR A 92 2.58 1.05 0.86
C THR A 92 1.80 0.66 2.11
N ALA A 93 2.03 1.35 3.22
CA ALA A 93 1.09 1.53 4.31
C ALA A 93 0.26 2.81 4.08
N GLY A 94 -0.67 3.10 4.99
CA GLY A 94 -1.48 4.32 4.94
C GLY A 94 -2.70 4.18 4.06
N PHE A 95 -3.13 5.27 3.43
CA PHE A 95 -4.42 5.33 2.72
C PHE A 95 -4.32 6.07 1.40
N ASN A 96 -5.15 5.67 0.44
CA ASN A 96 -5.23 6.30 -0.87
C ASN A 96 -5.98 7.64 -0.80
N LYS A 97 -7.32 7.66 -0.89
CA LYS A 97 -8.06 8.93 -1.10
C LYS A 97 -9.48 8.88 -0.53
N GLY A 98 -9.95 10.02 -0.02
CA GLY A 98 -11.17 10.08 0.80
C GLY A 98 -12.46 9.57 0.16
N PHE A 99 -12.63 9.69 -1.16
CA PHE A 99 -13.85 9.22 -1.82
C PHE A 99 -14.00 7.69 -1.79
N LEU A 100 -12.88 6.97 -1.75
CA LEU A 100 -12.83 5.50 -1.65
C LEU A 100 -13.31 5.03 -0.28
N TRP A 101 -13.25 5.89 0.74
CA TRP A 101 -13.54 5.53 2.13
C TRP A 101 -15.00 5.27 2.44
N SER A 102 -15.90 5.49 1.47
CA SER A 102 -17.28 5.02 1.54
C SER A 102 -17.39 3.49 1.49
N SER A 103 -16.35 2.80 1.01
CA SER A 103 -16.31 1.34 0.92
C SER A 103 -16.01 0.70 2.28
N LYS A 104 -16.44 -0.56 2.44
CA LYS A 104 -16.16 -1.36 3.64
C LYS A 104 -14.68 -1.68 3.78
N ARG A 105 -14.21 -1.72 5.03
CA ARG A 105 -12.89 -2.29 5.32
C ARG A 105 -12.92 -3.81 5.11
N PRO A 106 -11.83 -4.41 4.63
CA PRO A 106 -11.71 -5.86 4.54
C PRO A 106 -12.00 -6.52 5.90
N GLY A 107 -12.87 -7.54 5.90
CA GLY A 107 -13.24 -8.30 7.12
C GLY A 107 -14.08 -7.53 8.14
N SER A 108 -14.64 -6.37 7.79
CA SER A 108 -15.41 -5.52 8.70
C SER A 108 -16.78 -5.13 8.12
N THR A 109 -17.73 -4.85 8.99
CA THR A 109 -19.01 -4.21 8.62
C THR A 109 -18.88 -2.69 8.49
N GLN A 110 -17.80 -2.10 9.03
CA GLN A 110 -17.52 -0.68 9.06
C GLN A 110 -16.80 -0.22 7.78
N SER A 111 -17.18 0.95 7.26
CA SER A 111 -16.45 1.66 6.20
C SER A 111 -15.12 2.23 6.68
N PHE A 112 -14.23 2.56 5.74
CA PHE A 112 -13.01 3.29 6.11
C PHE A 112 -13.35 4.66 6.71
N ALA A 113 -14.39 5.34 6.22
CA ALA A 113 -14.79 6.65 6.71
C ALA A 113 -15.24 6.60 8.17
N GLU A 114 -16.13 5.66 8.52
CA GLU A 114 -16.60 5.48 9.90
C GLU A 114 -15.45 5.12 10.84
N TRP A 115 -14.50 4.30 10.37
CA TRP A 115 -13.34 3.92 11.19
C TRP A 115 -12.38 5.09 11.40
N ILE A 116 -12.01 5.80 10.33
CA ILE A 116 -11.11 6.96 10.40
C ILE A 116 -11.76 8.07 11.23
N GLU A 117 -13.08 8.26 11.14
CA GLU A 117 -13.80 9.22 11.97
C GLU A 117 -13.77 8.84 13.45
N GLY A 118 -14.06 7.57 13.77
CA GLY A 118 -14.09 7.07 15.15
C GLY A 118 -12.73 6.92 15.83
N ALA A 119 -11.66 6.66 15.07
CA ALA A 119 -10.32 6.47 15.61
C ALA A 119 -9.66 7.80 16.01
N SER A 120 -8.92 7.82 17.11
CA SER A 120 -8.00 8.92 17.43
C SER A 120 -6.84 9.00 16.44
N ILE A 121 -6.14 10.15 16.41
CA ILE A 121 -4.91 10.27 15.60
C ILE A 121 -3.87 9.23 16.02
N ASP A 122 -3.77 8.94 17.32
CA ASP A 122 -2.81 7.97 17.85
C ASP A 122 -3.11 6.54 17.42
N GLU A 123 -4.38 6.14 17.39
CA GLU A 123 -4.76 4.82 16.86
C GLU A 123 -4.46 4.70 15.35
N LEU A 124 -4.61 5.78 14.58
CA LEU A 124 -4.23 5.80 13.16
C LEU A 124 -2.70 5.75 12.97
N VAL A 125 -1.95 6.46 13.81
CA VAL A 125 -0.48 6.39 13.83
C VAL A 125 -0.02 4.97 14.15
N GLU A 126 -0.60 4.35 15.17
CA GLU A 126 -0.25 3.00 15.61
C GLU A 126 -0.55 1.98 14.51
N HIS A 127 -1.72 2.08 13.88
CA HIS A 127 -2.08 1.21 12.76
C HIS A 127 -1.05 1.27 11.62
N VAL A 128 -0.70 2.47 11.17
CA VAL A 128 0.27 2.65 10.10
C VAL A 128 1.68 2.24 10.54
N SER A 129 2.05 2.51 11.80
CA SER A 129 3.35 2.13 12.35
C SER A 129 3.53 0.63 12.33
N ARG A 130 2.51 -0.14 12.76
CA ARG A 130 2.53 -1.60 12.73
C ARG A 130 2.66 -2.16 11.32
N GLU A 131 2.01 -1.57 10.31
CA GLU A 131 2.21 -2.01 8.92
C GLU A 131 3.66 -1.82 8.43
N VAL A 132 4.35 -0.80 8.95
CA VAL A 132 5.75 -0.54 8.61
C VAL A 132 6.69 -1.44 9.42
N THR A 133 6.48 -1.60 10.72
CA THR A 133 7.45 -2.24 11.63
C THR A 133 7.22 -3.73 11.86
N GLU A 134 5.95 -4.17 11.88
CA GLU A 134 5.55 -5.55 12.20
C GLU A 134 5.09 -6.29 10.96
N GLY A 135 4.09 -5.75 10.26
CA GLY A 135 3.51 -6.37 9.08
C GLY A 135 2.12 -5.87 8.72
N ILE A 136 1.80 -6.01 7.43
CA ILE A 136 0.57 -5.57 6.80
C ILE A 136 -0.52 -6.60 7.05
N GLU A 137 -1.68 -6.16 7.55
CA GLU A 137 -2.90 -6.99 7.66
C GLU A 137 -2.71 -8.34 8.37
N GLY A 138 -1.78 -8.39 9.34
CA GLY A 138 -1.47 -9.61 10.11
C GLY A 138 -0.55 -10.60 9.39
N SER A 139 -0.01 -10.25 8.23
CA SER A 139 1.10 -10.95 7.59
C SER A 139 2.45 -10.49 8.15
N ASP A 140 3.53 -11.20 7.80
CA ASP A 140 4.91 -10.79 8.12
C ASP A 140 5.48 -9.80 7.07
N TYR A 141 4.68 -9.39 6.09
CA TYR A 141 5.09 -8.50 5.02
C TYR A 141 4.97 -7.04 5.43
N ARG A 142 6.08 -6.30 5.40
CA ARG A 142 6.12 -4.93 5.91
C ARG A 142 6.12 -3.89 4.79
N ALA A 143 5.48 -2.75 5.04
CA ALA A 143 5.46 -1.62 4.14
C ALA A 143 6.81 -0.88 4.10
N GLY A 144 7.22 -0.44 2.91
CA GLY A 144 8.41 0.38 2.71
C GLY A 144 8.13 1.84 2.35
N VAL A 145 6.85 2.21 2.20
CA VAL A 145 6.41 3.59 1.98
C VAL A 145 5.12 3.82 2.77
N VAL A 146 4.89 5.05 3.22
CA VAL A 146 3.60 5.45 3.80
C VAL A 146 2.91 6.44 2.86
N LYS A 147 1.71 6.09 2.37
CA LYS A 147 0.95 6.88 1.40
C LYS A 147 -0.18 7.66 2.06
N CYS A 148 -0.38 8.87 1.54
CA CYS A 148 -1.57 9.67 1.79
C CYS A 148 -1.98 10.36 0.48
N GLY A 149 -3.27 10.55 0.27
CA GLY A 149 -3.80 11.24 -0.91
C GLY A 149 -4.95 12.18 -0.57
N THR A 150 -5.20 13.11 -1.48
CA THR A 150 -6.13 14.22 -1.31
C THR A 150 -7.15 14.31 -2.43
N GLY A 151 -8.31 14.87 -2.11
CA GLY A 151 -9.40 15.23 -3.01
C GLY A 151 -8.98 16.08 -4.22
N TYR A 152 -9.85 16.15 -5.23
CA TYR A 152 -9.67 17.08 -6.34
C TYR A 152 -9.74 18.52 -5.82
N ASN A 153 -8.62 19.25 -5.90
CA ASN A 153 -8.45 20.64 -5.42
C ASN A 153 -8.92 20.89 -3.97
N THR A 154 -9.02 19.84 -3.16
CA THR A 154 -9.56 19.91 -1.80
C THR A 154 -8.85 18.91 -0.91
N ILE A 155 -8.80 19.21 0.38
CA ILE A 155 -8.45 18.25 1.42
C ILE A 155 -9.65 18.22 2.35
N SER A 156 -10.30 17.07 2.51
CA SER A 156 -11.45 16.93 3.41
C SER A 156 -11.00 16.95 4.88
N PRO A 157 -11.92 17.12 5.85
CA PRO A 157 -11.58 16.97 7.27
C PRO A 157 -10.96 15.61 7.62
N LEU A 158 -11.49 14.51 7.08
CA LEU A 158 -10.94 13.17 7.32
C LEU A 158 -9.57 12.99 6.64
N GLU A 159 -9.37 13.53 5.44
CA GLU A 159 -8.05 13.53 4.80
C GLU A 159 -7.04 14.33 5.61
N ARG A 160 -7.41 15.52 6.13
CA ARG A 160 -6.55 16.30 7.04
C ARG A 160 -6.19 15.52 8.30
N LYS A 161 -7.16 14.82 8.91
CA LYS A 161 -6.92 13.97 10.07
C LYS A 161 -5.91 12.86 9.74
N ASN A 162 -6.08 12.19 8.60
CA ASN A 162 -5.17 11.18 8.10
C ASN A 162 -3.75 11.75 7.85
N HIS A 163 -3.62 12.88 7.16
CA HIS A 163 -2.33 13.56 7.00
C HIS A 163 -1.69 13.93 8.35
N GLY A 164 -2.50 14.35 9.31
CA GLY A 164 -2.08 14.64 10.68
C GLY A 164 -1.47 13.43 11.39
N SER A 165 -2.06 12.23 11.23
CA SER A 165 -1.50 10.99 11.76
C SER A 165 -0.17 10.66 11.09
N HIS A 166 -0.09 10.74 9.77
CA HIS A 166 1.13 10.44 9.02
C HIS A 166 2.29 11.36 9.45
N ARG A 167 2.03 12.65 9.61
CA ARG A 167 3.01 13.63 10.09
C ARG A 167 3.46 13.35 11.53
N LYS A 168 2.56 12.90 12.41
CA LYS A 168 2.89 12.55 13.80
C LYS A 168 3.73 11.26 13.86
N GLY A 169 3.43 10.28 13.01
CA GLY A 169 4.08 8.98 13.00
C GLY A 169 5.43 8.92 12.28
N THR A 170 5.85 9.96 11.53
CA THR A 170 7.11 9.94 10.75
C THR A 170 8.34 9.50 11.56
N ALA A 171 8.41 9.92 12.83
CA ALA A 171 9.52 9.54 13.71
C ALA A 171 9.48 8.07 14.17
N LEU A 172 8.31 7.42 14.12
CA LEU A 172 8.11 6.02 14.47
C LEU A 172 8.41 5.08 13.30
N TYR A 173 8.06 5.48 12.07
CA TYR A 173 8.23 4.64 10.87
C TYR A 173 9.70 4.40 10.49
N TRP A 174 10.57 5.38 10.77
CA TRP A 174 11.94 5.43 10.25
C TRP A 174 12.98 5.61 11.36
N SER A 175 12.63 5.23 12.59
CA SER A 175 13.61 5.13 13.67
C SER A 175 14.68 4.09 13.29
N PRO A 176 15.96 4.29 13.65
CA PRO A 176 17.00 3.26 13.49
C PRO A 176 16.64 1.91 14.12
N ASP A 177 15.70 1.90 15.07
CA ASP A 177 15.25 0.74 15.83
C ASP A 177 13.93 0.10 15.29
N ALA A 178 13.44 0.50 14.10
CA ALA A 178 12.12 0.13 13.53
C ALA A 178 12.15 -0.83 12.30
#